data_AF-A0AB36YP10-F1
#
_entry.id   AF-A0AB36YP10-F1
#
_cell.length_a   1.000
_cell.length_b   1.000
_cell.length_c   1.000
_cell.angle_alpha   90.00
_cell.angle_beta   90.00
_cell.angle_gamma   90.00
#
_symmetry.space_group_name_H-M   'P 1'
#
loop_
_entity.id
_entity.type
_entity.pdbx_description
1 polymer ?
#
loop_
_entity_poly.entity_id
_entity_poly.type
_entity_poly.pdbx_seq_one_letter_code
_entity_poly.pdbx_strand_id
1 'polypeptide(L)'
;MAQVTLKGNPVQVNGNLPQAGAQAPAFSLVGEGLADKSLKDYAGKRKVLNIFPSVDTPTCATSVRKFNAQANDVANTVVLCISADLPFAQARFCGAEGLDNVKNLSTLRGREFLENYGVAIADGPLAGLAARAVVVLDENDKVLHSELVGEIADEPNYDAALAVLK
;
A
#
# COMPACT_ATOMS: atom_id res chain seq x y z
N MET A 1 -15.06 -9.84 -1.04
CA MET A 1 -15.67 -8.53 -0.72
C MET A 1 -15.56 -8.31 0.76
N ALA A 2 -15.06 -7.15 1.16
CA ALA A 2 -14.96 -6.71 2.54
C ALA A 2 -15.76 -5.41 2.72
N GLN A 3 -16.03 -5.04 3.96
CA GLN A 3 -16.68 -3.78 4.31
C GLN A 3 -15.80 -3.05 5.32
N VAL A 4 -15.56 -1.77 5.05
CA VAL A 4 -14.86 -0.83 5.95
C VAL A 4 -15.78 0.35 6.23
N THR A 5 -15.35 1.29 7.05
CA THR A 5 -16.07 2.54 7.29
C THR A 5 -15.28 3.76 6.83
N LEU A 6 -16.01 4.82 6.49
CA LEU A 6 -15.48 6.18 6.34
C LEU A 6 -16.28 7.10 7.26
N LYS A 7 -15.66 7.53 8.36
CA LYS A 7 -16.29 8.28 9.45
C LYS A 7 -17.56 7.57 9.95
N GLY A 8 -17.47 6.25 10.13
CA GLY A 8 -18.58 5.39 10.55
C GLY A 8 -19.60 5.04 9.45
N ASN A 9 -19.52 5.64 8.25
CA ASN A 9 -20.39 5.26 7.14
C ASN A 9 -19.84 4.00 6.45
N PRO A 10 -20.64 2.96 6.21
CA PRO A 10 -20.13 1.75 5.56
C PRO A 10 -19.71 2.01 4.10
N VAL A 11 -18.61 1.39 3.70
CA VAL A 11 -18.01 1.46 2.35
C VAL A 11 -17.67 0.05 1.90
N GLN A 12 -18.09 -0.32 0.70
CA GLN A 12 -17.81 -1.64 0.13
C GLN A 12 -16.42 -1.67 -0.52
N VAL A 13 -15.70 -2.77 -0.29
CA VAL A 13 -14.37 -3.01 -0.86
C VAL A 13 -14.39 -4.32 -1.65
N ASN A 14 -14.15 -4.21 -2.95
CA ASN A 14 -14.13 -5.34 -3.88
C ASN A 14 -12.82 -6.12 -3.77
N GLY A 15 -12.92 -7.43 -4.02
CA GLY A 15 -11.83 -8.39 -3.90
C GLY A 15 -11.61 -8.89 -2.47
N ASN A 16 -10.48 -9.57 -2.25
CA ASN A 16 -10.09 -10.17 -0.98
C ASN A 16 -8.61 -9.88 -0.73
N LEU A 17 -8.28 -9.25 0.41
CA LEU A 17 -6.91 -8.97 0.78
C LEU A 17 -6.13 -10.29 0.95
N PRO A 18 -4.96 -10.47 0.32
CA PRO A 18 -4.14 -11.66 0.48
C PRO A 18 -3.84 -11.93 1.96
N GLN A 19 -4.07 -13.17 2.41
CA GLN A 19 -3.86 -13.58 3.80
C GLN A 19 -2.45 -14.16 4.00
N ALA A 20 -1.96 -14.18 5.24
CA ALA A 20 -0.66 -14.76 5.58
C ALA A 20 -0.51 -16.20 5.04
N GLY A 21 0.66 -16.52 4.49
CA GLY A 21 0.99 -17.79 3.82
C GLY A 21 0.59 -17.86 2.34
N ALA A 22 -0.29 -16.96 1.86
CA ALA A 22 -0.66 -16.90 0.46
C ALA A 22 0.49 -16.35 -0.41
N GLN A 23 0.48 -16.69 -1.70
CA GLN A 23 1.31 -16.04 -2.70
C GLN A 23 0.70 -14.68 -3.04
N ALA A 24 1.50 -13.62 -3.01
CA ALA A 24 1.05 -12.30 -3.44
C ALA A 24 0.76 -12.31 -4.96
N PRO A 25 -0.37 -11.73 -5.41
CA PRO A 25 -0.63 -11.55 -6.84
C PRO A 25 0.45 -10.69 -7.50
N ALA A 26 0.86 -11.05 -8.72
CA ALA A 26 1.74 -10.19 -9.49
C ALA A 26 1.02 -8.88 -9.86
N PHE A 27 1.77 -7.79 -9.92
CA PHE A 27 1.28 -6.49 -10.38
C PHE A 27 2.32 -5.77 -11.23
N SER A 28 1.84 -4.78 -12.00
CA SER A 28 2.64 -3.77 -12.69
C SER A 28 1.96 -2.41 -12.47
N LEU A 29 2.66 -1.46 -11.86
CA LEU A 29 2.18 -0.13 -11.49
C LEU A 29 3.08 0.95 -12.08
N VAL A 30 2.71 2.22 -11.95
CA VAL A 30 3.49 3.34 -12.49
C VAL A 30 4.36 3.95 -11.39
N GLY A 31 5.67 3.86 -11.52
CA GLY A 31 6.63 4.48 -10.60
C GLY A 31 7.11 5.86 -11.05
N GLU A 32 8.26 6.26 -10.52
CA GLU A 32 8.96 7.50 -10.87
C GLU A 32 9.27 7.58 -12.37
N GLY A 33 9.24 8.80 -12.92
CA GLY A 33 9.49 9.03 -14.35
C GLY A 33 8.44 8.41 -15.27
N LEU A 34 7.28 8.02 -14.73
CA LEU A 34 6.21 7.31 -15.42
C LEU A 34 6.59 5.90 -15.91
N ALA A 35 7.70 5.34 -15.40
CA ALA A 35 8.12 3.99 -15.75
C ALA A 35 7.19 2.94 -15.13
N ASP A 36 6.95 1.84 -15.84
CA ASP A 36 6.25 0.70 -15.27
C ASP A 36 7.17 -0.03 -14.28
N LYS A 37 6.60 -0.43 -13.14
CA LYS A 37 7.26 -1.12 -12.04
C LYS A 37 6.45 -2.32 -11.61
N SER A 38 7.05 -3.49 -11.69
CA SER A 38 6.44 -4.75 -11.32
C SER A 38 6.89 -5.22 -9.93
N LEU A 39 6.13 -6.14 -9.33
CA LEU A 39 6.56 -6.81 -8.10
C LEU A 39 7.93 -7.49 -8.27
N LYS A 40 8.23 -8.01 -9.47
CA LYS A 40 9.50 -8.70 -9.80
C LYS A 40 10.71 -7.77 -9.78
N ASP A 41 10.52 -6.47 -9.96
CA ASP A 41 11.62 -5.50 -9.89
C ASP A 41 12.21 -5.39 -8.47
N TYR A 42 11.50 -5.95 -7.48
CA TYR A 42 11.91 -6.02 -6.08
C TYR A 42 12.23 -7.45 -5.62
N ALA A 43 12.49 -8.38 -6.54
CA ALA A 43 12.82 -9.77 -6.23
C ALA A 43 13.99 -9.88 -5.24
N GLY A 44 13.90 -10.84 -4.30
CA GLY A 44 14.92 -11.05 -3.27
C GLY A 44 14.90 -10.06 -2.10
N LYS A 45 14.09 -9.00 -2.16
CA LYS A 45 13.83 -8.09 -1.02
C LYS A 45 12.54 -8.48 -0.31
N ARG A 46 12.43 -8.16 0.97
CA ARG A 46 11.13 -8.08 1.66
C ARG A 46 10.42 -6.81 1.20
N LYS A 47 9.09 -6.84 1.09
CA LYS A 47 8.31 -5.71 0.60
C LYS A 47 7.21 -5.37 1.59
N VAL A 48 7.07 -4.09 1.91
CA VAL A 48 5.85 -3.61 2.56
C VAL A 48 5.04 -2.78 1.58
N LEU A 49 3.87 -3.27 1.23
CA LEU A 49 2.88 -2.54 0.45
C LEU A 49 2.05 -1.70 1.42
N ASN A 50 2.35 -0.40 1.47
CA ASN A 50 1.58 0.57 2.22
C ASN A 50 0.56 1.21 1.26
N ILE A 51 -0.69 0.75 1.33
CA ILE A 51 -1.76 1.05 0.38
C ILE A 51 -2.73 2.06 1.01
N PHE A 52 -3.05 3.12 0.30
CA PHE A 52 -3.91 4.17 0.84
C PHE A 52 -4.73 4.90 -0.25
N PRO A 53 -5.83 5.58 0.14
CA PRO A 53 -6.72 6.24 -0.83
C PRO A 53 -6.03 7.33 -1.65
N SER A 54 -5.32 8.25 -0.98
CA SER A 54 -4.56 9.33 -1.60
C SER A 54 -3.44 9.85 -0.69
N VAL A 55 -2.27 10.17 -1.25
CA VAL A 55 -1.14 10.81 -0.53
C VAL A 55 -1.51 12.18 0.03
N ASP A 56 -2.48 12.87 -0.58
CA ASP A 56 -2.80 14.28 -0.29
C ASP A 56 -3.82 14.42 0.86
N THR A 57 -3.75 13.51 1.84
CA THR A 57 -4.59 13.53 3.05
C THR A 57 -3.73 13.53 4.32
N PRO A 58 -4.14 14.22 5.39
CA PRO A 58 -3.30 14.39 6.60
C PRO A 58 -2.88 13.07 7.25
N THR A 59 -3.79 12.09 7.26
CA THR A 59 -3.52 10.79 7.87
C THR A 59 -2.53 9.96 7.02
N CYS A 60 -2.57 10.08 5.69
CA CYS A 60 -1.57 9.44 4.82
C CYS A 60 -0.18 10.06 4.99
N ALA A 61 -0.12 11.38 5.19
CA ALA A 61 1.16 12.06 5.39
C ALA A 61 1.90 11.60 6.64
N THR A 62 1.16 11.43 7.73
CA THR A 62 1.71 10.96 9.01
C THR A 62 2.06 9.47 8.94
N SER A 63 1.19 8.65 8.36
CA SER A 63 1.40 7.21 8.28
C SER A 63 2.64 6.85 7.49
N VAL A 64 2.80 7.45 6.32
CA VAL A 64 3.92 7.17 5.45
C VAL A 64 5.22 7.64 6.09
N ARG A 65 5.28 8.80 6.75
CA ARG A 65 6.52 9.26 7.43
C ARG A 65 6.94 8.33 8.58
N LYS A 66 6.02 7.98 9.49
CA LYS A 66 6.34 7.10 10.63
C LYS A 66 6.75 5.72 10.17
N PHE A 67 5.93 5.14 9.29
CA PHE A 67 6.13 3.80 8.81
C PHE A 67 7.42 3.68 8.00
N ASN A 68 7.69 4.63 7.10
CA ASN A 68 8.88 4.62 6.29
C ASN A 68 10.15 4.80 7.11
N ALA A 69 10.15 5.68 8.12
CA ALA A 69 11.31 5.86 8.98
C ALA A 69 11.68 4.55 9.69
N GLN A 70 10.68 3.86 10.26
CA GLN A 70 10.91 2.59 10.97
C GLN A 70 11.25 1.43 10.02
N ALA A 71 10.60 1.36 8.86
CA ALA A 71 10.86 0.32 7.87
C ALA A 71 12.22 0.48 7.17
N ASN A 72 12.74 1.72 7.09
CA ASN A 72 14.05 2.00 6.50
C ASN A 72 15.21 1.40 7.32
N ASP A 73 15.00 1.17 8.63
CA ASP A 73 15.98 0.52 9.51
C ASP A 73 15.96 -1.02 9.38
N VAL A 74 14.98 -1.57 8.68
CA VAL A 74 14.88 -3.03 8.46
C VAL A 74 15.70 -3.40 7.23
N ALA A 75 16.76 -4.19 7.44
CA ALA A 75 17.63 -4.66 6.37
C ALA A 75 16.83 -5.35 5.25
N ASN A 76 17.34 -5.33 4.01
CA ASN A 76 16.73 -6.03 2.86
C ASN A 76 15.22 -5.78 2.66
N THR A 77 14.72 -4.59 3.00
CA THR A 77 13.28 -4.27 2.91
C THR A 77 13.08 -3.05 2.01
N VAL A 78 12.04 -3.10 1.18
CA VAL A 78 11.55 -1.96 0.40
C VAL A 78 10.12 -1.63 0.83
N VAL A 79 9.81 -0.34 0.97
CA VAL A 79 8.43 0.12 1.20
C VAL A 79 7.86 0.64 -0.11
N LEU A 80 6.72 0.11 -0.50
CA LEU A 80 5.97 0.48 -1.68
C LEU A 80 4.72 1.24 -1.23
N CYS A 81 4.73 2.56 -1.41
CA CYS A 81 3.59 3.42 -1.15
C CYS A 81 2.67 3.43 -2.38
N ILE A 82 1.47 2.85 -2.26
CA ILE A 82 0.59 2.57 -3.40
C ILE A 82 -0.73 3.34 -3.27
N SER A 83 -1.08 4.09 -4.30
CA SER A 83 -2.37 4.81 -4.37
C SER A 83 -2.83 5.04 -5.80
N ALA A 84 -4.04 5.59 -5.95
CA ALA A 84 -4.59 6.01 -7.24
C ALA A 84 -4.18 7.43 -7.65
N ASP A 85 -3.35 8.11 -6.84
CA ASP A 85 -2.81 9.41 -7.21
C ASP A 85 -1.90 9.30 -8.43
N LEU A 86 -1.83 10.35 -9.23
CA LEU A 86 -0.86 10.42 -10.31
C LEU A 86 0.58 10.43 -9.75
N PRO A 87 1.56 9.87 -10.48
CA PRO A 87 2.97 9.90 -10.06
C PRO A 87 3.47 11.31 -9.72
N PHE A 88 2.95 12.34 -10.38
CA PHE A 88 3.29 13.74 -10.11
C PHE A 88 2.86 14.22 -8.71
N ALA A 89 1.69 13.77 -8.23
CA ALA A 89 1.21 14.09 -6.88
C ALA A 89 2.00 13.30 -5.83
N GLN A 90 2.29 12.03 -6.11
CA GLN A 90 3.15 11.21 -5.26
C GLN A 90 4.59 11.75 -5.17
N ALA A 91 5.13 12.34 -6.23
CA ALA A 91 6.45 12.96 -6.22
C ALA A 91 6.51 14.24 -5.37
N ARG A 92 5.40 14.98 -5.28
CA ARG A 92 5.28 16.16 -4.40
C ARG A 92 5.15 15.81 -2.93
N PHE A 93 4.91 14.54 -2.62
CA PHE A 93 4.68 14.08 -1.27
C PHE A 93 6.01 13.86 -0.53
N CYS A 94 6.33 14.75 0.41
CA CYS A 94 7.57 14.73 1.20
C CYS A 94 7.77 13.48 2.08
N GLY A 95 6.81 12.55 2.19
CA GLY A 95 6.95 11.37 3.04
C GLY A 95 7.87 10.29 2.48
N ALA A 96 8.29 10.40 1.21
CA ALA A 96 9.35 9.57 0.61
C ALA A 96 10.65 10.35 0.36
N GLU A 97 10.65 11.66 0.59
CA GLU A 97 11.79 12.53 0.30
C GLU A 97 12.95 12.21 1.27
N GLY A 98 14.10 11.82 0.72
CA GLY A 98 15.27 11.40 1.49
C GLY A 98 15.22 9.97 2.03
N LEU A 99 14.25 9.14 1.61
CA LEU A 99 14.15 7.73 2.03
C LEU A 99 14.39 6.79 0.84
N ASP A 100 15.63 6.32 0.70
CA ASP A 100 16.08 5.54 -0.46
C ASP A 100 15.30 4.21 -0.65
N ASN A 101 14.84 3.61 0.44
CA ASN A 101 14.11 2.34 0.44
C ASN A 101 12.60 2.50 0.25
N VAL A 102 12.10 3.72 0.06
CA VAL A 102 10.69 4.01 -0.19
C VAL A 102 10.49 4.27 -1.68
N LYS A 103 9.46 3.64 -2.26
CA LYS A 103 9.06 3.85 -3.66
C LYS A 103 7.58 4.15 -3.73
N ASN A 104 7.24 5.20 -4.45
CA ASN A 104 5.86 5.53 -4.77
C ASN A 104 5.44 4.80 -6.04
N LEU A 105 4.27 4.18 -6.01
CA LEU A 105 3.66 3.47 -7.12
C LEU A 105 2.22 3.93 -7.29
N SER A 106 1.86 4.31 -8.50
CA SER A 106 0.54 4.79 -8.87
C SER A 106 -0.23 3.71 -9.63
N THR A 107 -1.53 3.59 -9.34
CA THR A 107 -2.45 2.76 -10.11
C THR A 107 -3.00 3.47 -11.36
N LEU A 108 -2.36 4.57 -11.82
CA LEU A 108 -2.64 5.22 -13.11
C LEU A 108 -2.74 4.19 -14.26
N ARG A 109 -1.83 3.22 -14.27
CA ARG A 109 -1.90 1.97 -15.03
C ARG A 109 -1.79 0.80 -14.05
N GLY A 110 -2.36 -0.34 -14.41
CA GLY A 110 -2.40 -1.50 -13.51
C GLY A 110 -3.52 -1.43 -12.47
N ARG A 111 -4.66 -0.81 -12.80
CA ARG A 111 -5.80 -0.64 -11.86
C ARG A 111 -6.35 -1.96 -11.32
N GLU A 112 -6.16 -3.06 -12.04
CA GLU A 112 -6.49 -4.41 -11.59
C GLU A 112 -5.82 -4.79 -10.26
N PHE A 113 -4.71 -4.13 -9.89
CA PHE A 113 -4.11 -4.23 -8.56
C PHE A 113 -5.14 -4.05 -7.45
N LEU A 114 -6.05 -3.07 -7.59
CA LEU A 114 -7.02 -2.75 -6.54
C LEU A 114 -7.94 -3.92 -6.24
N GLU A 115 -8.42 -4.62 -7.27
CA GLU A 115 -9.28 -5.78 -7.10
C GLU A 115 -8.48 -7.02 -6.67
N ASN A 116 -7.32 -7.26 -7.29
CA ASN A 116 -6.44 -8.40 -7.00
C ASN A 116 -5.94 -8.40 -5.54
N TYR A 117 -5.73 -7.22 -4.98
CA TYR A 117 -5.34 -7.04 -3.58
C TYR A 117 -6.52 -6.75 -2.65
N GLY A 118 -7.77 -6.79 -3.12
CA GLY A 118 -8.93 -6.62 -2.25
C GLY A 118 -9.04 -5.26 -1.57
N VAL A 119 -8.62 -4.20 -2.27
CA VAL A 119 -8.60 -2.82 -1.79
C VAL A 119 -9.41 -1.88 -2.68
N ALA A 120 -10.13 -2.36 -3.69
CA ALA A 120 -10.93 -1.53 -4.57
C ALA A 120 -12.18 -0.98 -3.87
N ILE A 121 -12.20 0.32 -3.52
CA ILE A 121 -13.42 0.96 -3.00
C ILE A 121 -14.46 0.96 -4.12
N ALA A 122 -15.59 0.29 -3.87
CA ALA A 122 -16.60 -0.02 -4.86
C ALA A 122 -17.71 1.03 -4.95
N ASP A 123 -17.97 1.75 -3.86
CA ASP A 123 -19.08 2.70 -3.76
C ASP A 123 -18.72 3.97 -2.97
N GLY A 124 -19.67 4.90 -2.94
CA GLY A 124 -19.53 6.17 -2.23
C GLY A 124 -18.59 7.17 -2.91
N PRO A 125 -18.25 8.27 -2.20
CA PRO A 125 -17.47 9.37 -2.77
C PRO A 125 -16.01 9.02 -3.06
N LEU A 126 -15.51 7.90 -2.52
CA LEU A 126 -14.14 7.42 -2.75
C LEU A 126 -14.07 6.26 -3.75
N ALA A 127 -15.18 5.93 -4.43
CA ALA A 127 -15.22 4.89 -5.44
C ALA A 127 -14.12 5.09 -6.49
N GLY A 128 -13.36 4.02 -6.76
CA GLY A 128 -12.23 4.05 -7.69
C GLY A 128 -10.86 4.37 -7.05
N LEU A 129 -10.82 4.66 -5.74
CA LEU A 129 -9.59 4.73 -4.94
C LEU A 129 -9.31 3.39 -4.23
N ALA A 130 -8.13 3.30 -3.61
CA ALA A 130 -7.80 2.19 -2.73
C ALA A 130 -8.35 2.40 -1.32
N ALA A 131 -8.84 1.33 -0.68
CA ALA A 131 -8.99 1.29 0.76
C ALA A 131 -7.60 1.32 1.42
N ARG A 132 -7.56 1.68 2.70
CA ARG A 132 -6.31 1.71 3.44
C ARG A 132 -5.95 0.30 3.91
N ALA A 133 -4.77 -0.17 3.53
CA ALA A 133 -4.29 -1.50 3.86
C ALA A 133 -2.76 -1.57 3.94
N VAL A 134 -2.26 -2.55 4.68
CA VAL A 134 -0.85 -2.92 4.71
C VAL A 134 -0.72 -4.39 4.35
N VAL A 135 0.22 -4.71 3.45
CA VAL A 135 0.59 -6.10 3.14
C VAL A 135 2.10 -6.22 3.21
N VAL A 136 2.59 -7.18 3.98
CA VAL A 136 4.03 -7.45 4.15
C VAL A 136 4.37 -8.75 3.47
N LEU A 137 5.40 -8.72 2.62
CA LEU A 137 5.87 -9.85 1.82
C LEU A 137 7.30 -10.23 2.15
N ASP A 138 7.59 -11.53 2.09
CA ASP A 138 8.95 -12.05 2.16
C ASP A 138 9.73 -11.88 0.83
N GLU A 139 10.96 -12.40 0.79
CA GLU A 139 11.83 -12.38 -0.39
C GLU A 139 11.24 -13.12 -1.61
N ASN A 140 10.31 -14.05 -1.38
CA ASN A 140 9.68 -14.94 -2.36
C ASN A 140 8.22 -14.56 -2.66
N ASP A 141 7.81 -13.34 -2.28
CA ASP A 141 6.46 -12.81 -2.47
C ASP A 141 5.37 -13.60 -1.71
N LYS A 142 5.71 -14.28 -0.61
CA LYS A 142 4.73 -14.81 0.34
C LYS A 142 4.28 -13.75 1.31
N VAL A 143 2.98 -13.72 1.58
CA VAL A 143 2.38 -12.79 2.54
C VAL A 143 2.76 -13.23 3.96
N LEU A 144 3.41 -12.35 4.72
CA LEU A 144 3.73 -12.53 6.12
C LEU A 144 2.69 -11.90 7.04
N HIS A 145 2.14 -10.76 6.62
CA HIS A 145 1.13 -10.00 7.35
C HIS A 145 0.23 -9.27 6.35
N SER A 146 -1.04 -9.13 6.70
CA SER A 146 -1.95 -8.24 5.99
C SER A 146 -2.99 -7.65 6.93
N GLU A 147 -3.33 -6.39 6.69
CA GLU A 147 -4.30 -5.62 7.45
C GLU A 147 -5.10 -4.76 6.48
N LEU A 148 -6.43 -4.92 6.48
CA LEU A 148 -7.37 -3.96 5.90
C LEU A 148 -7.88 -3.09 7.05
N VAL A 149 -7.64 -1.79 7.01
CA VAL A 149 -8.02 -0.90 8.11
C VAL A 149 -9.54 -0.76 8.16
N GLY A 150 -10.13 -1.02 9.33
CA GLY A 150 -11.57 -1.03 9.52
C GLY A 150 -12.23 0.34 9.27
N GLU A 151 -11.54 1.43 9.58
CA GLU A 151 -11.94 2.81 9.31
C GLU A 151 -10.89 3.49 8.42
N ILE A 152 -11.28 3.95 7.24
CA ILE A 152 -10.36 4.52 6.23
C ILE A 152 -9.60 5.74 6.77
N ALA A 153 -10.20 6.48 7.71
CA ALA A 153 -9.59 7.64 8.34
C ALA A 153 -8.50 7.30 9.39
N ASP A 154 -8.40 6.04 9.83
CA ASP A 154 -7.46 5.59 10.85
C ASP A 154 -6.09 5.19 10.26
N GLU A 155 -5.07 5.15 11.11
CA GLU A 155 -3.74 4.64 10.77
C GLU A 155 -3.72 3.09 10.90
N PRO A 156 -2.98 2.37 10.04
CA PRO A 156 -2.78 0.93 10.22
C PRO A 156 -1.86 0.63 11.41
N ASN A 157 -1.81 -0.62 11.85
CA ASN A 157 -0.95 -1.07 12.94
C ASN A 157 0.49 -1.34 12.45
N TYR A 158 1.31 -0.29 12.44
CA TYR A 158 2.71 -0.38 12.01
C TYR A 158 3.53 -1.39 12.81
N ASP A 159 3.32 -1.47 14.13
CA ASP A 159 4.09 -2.36 14.99
C ASP A 159 3.85 -3.83 14.62
N ALA A 160 2.60 -4.20 14.32
CA ALA A 160 2.25 -5.53 13.82
C ALA A 160 2.89 -5.83 12.46
N ALA A 161 2.87 -4.87 11.54
CA ALA A 161 3.47 -5.01 10.22
C ALA A 161 5.02 -5.14 10.27
N LEU A 162 5.68 -4.42 11.17
CA LEU A 162 7.14 -4.47 11.33
C LEU A 162 7.59 -5.65 12.18
N ALA A 163 6.76 -6.16 13.08
CA ALA A 163 7.10 -7.31 13.93
C ALA A 163 7.42 -8.57 13.12
N VAL A 164 6.77 -8.77 11.97
CA VAL A 164 7.02 -9.93 11.08
C VAL A 164 8.29 -9.80 10.22
N LEU A 165 8.98 -8.66 10.30
CA LEU A 165 10.22 -8.39 9.57
C LEU A 165 11.48 -8.43 10.46
N LYS A 166 11.30 -8.62 11.77
CA LYS A 166 12.37 -8.70 12.77
C LYS A 166 12.86 -10.13 12.97
#